data_AF-A0A671SR77-F1
#
_entry.id   AF-A0A671SR77-F1
#
_cell.length_a   1.000
_cell.length_b   1.000
_cell.length_c   1.000
_cell.angle_alpha   90.00
_cell.angle_beta   90.00
_cell.angle_gamma   90.00
#
_symmetry.space_group_name_H-M   'P 1'
#
loop_
_entity.id
_entity.type
_entity.pdbx_description
1 polymer ?
#
loop_
_entity_poly.entity_id
_entity_poly.type
_entity_poly.pdbx_seq_one_letter_code
_entity_poly.pdbx_strand_id
1 'polypeptide(L)'
;LQATLLVASQVDHLSSLKALTEKLKLETRKPSYLDWRAQLEAMLAQSHRDSEPVVHEGKQSLGNTLGFGSIDQALEWLRKELAEMRLQDQQLARQLMRLRSDINSLRIVQTCNQHRRMLNDATFELEEWDDMSDLCDVPMSPGLGLSEPLKVIGVTKMNINSRRFSLC
;
A
#
# COMPACT_ATOMS: atom_id res chain seq x y z
N LEU A 1 -16.35 -10.53 -24.32
CA LEU A 1 -16.61 -10.64 -22.87
C LEU A 1 -15.33 -10.51 -22.02
N GLN A 2 -14.19 -11.11 -22.41
CA GLN A 2 -12.91 -10.95 -21.67
C GLN A 2 -12.33 -9.52 -21.68
N ALA A 3 -12.44 -8.78 -22.81
CA ALA A 3 -11.93 -7.41 -22.89
C ALA A 3 -12.68 -6.43 -21.95
N THR A 4 -13.97 -6.67 -21.69
CA THR A 4 -14.81 -5.82 -20.83
C THR A 4 -14.49 -6.02 -19.34
N LEU A 5 -14.13 -7.24 -18.94
CA LEU A 5 -13.73 -7.58 -17.56
C LEU A 5 -12.36 -6.99 -17.19
N LEU A 6 -11.43 -6.94 -18.14
CA LEU A 6 -10.09 -6.38 -17.94
C LEU A 6 -10.14 -4.85 -17.79
N VAL A 7 -11.02 -4.19 -18.55
CA VAL A 7 -11.29 -2.75 -18.41
C VAL A 7 -11.98 -2.44 -17.07
N ALA A 8 -12.94 -3.26 -16.64
CA ALA A 8 -13.61 -3.09 -15.34
C ALA A 8 -12.62 -3.17 -14.17
N SER A 9 -11.74 -4.19 -14.16
CA SER A 9 -10.68 -4.31 -13.16
C SER A 9 -9.73 -3.09 -13.14
N GLN A 10 -9.38 -2.55 -14.30
CA GLN A 10 -8.51 -1.37 -14.38
C GLN A 10 -9.21 -0.10 -13.86
N VAL A 11 -10.52 0.03 -14.09
CA VAL A 11 -11.36 1.11 -13.54
C VAL A 11 -11.47 1.01 -12.02
N ASP A 12 -11.59 -0.20 -11.47
CA ASP A 12 -11.61 -0.45 -10.02
C ASP A 12 -10.28 -0.13 -9.33
N HIS A 13 -9.15 -0.41 -9.99
CA HIS A 13 -7.85 -0.01 -9.49
C HIS A 13 -7.64 1.51 -9.53
N LEU A 14 -8.11 2.18 -10.59
CA LEU A 14 -8.04 3.63 -10.71
C LEU A 14 -8.93 4.34 -9.68
N SER A 15 -10.12 3.81 -9.39
CA SER A 15 -11.03 4.37 -8.38
C SER A 15 -10.46 4.21 -6.97
N SER A 16 -9.91 3.03 -6.66
CA SER A 16 -9.19 2.76 -5.40
C SER A 16 -7.98 3.67 -5.20
N LEU A 17 -7.23 3.91 -6.28
CA LEU A 17 -6.07 4.80 -6.27
C LEU A 17 -6.51 6.26 -6.05
N LYS A 18 -7.54 6.74 -6.76
CA LYS A 18 -8.12 8.08 -6.54
C LYS A 18 -8.61 8.27 -5.10
N ALA A 19 -9.34 7.29 -4.56
CA ALA A 19 -9.82 7.34 -3.18
C ALA A 19 -8.67 7.40 -2.17
N LEU A 20 -7.58 6.66 -2.40
CA LEU A 20 -6.37 6.74 -1.58
C LEU A 20 -5.67 8.08 -1.72
N THR A 21 -5.54 8.62 -2.92
CA THR A 21 -4.94 9.93 -3.19
C THR A 21 -5.72 11.04 -2.47
N GLU A 22 -7.05 11.00 -2.53
CA GLU A 22 -7.94 11.94 -1.83
C GLU A 22 -7.85 11.79 -0.31
N LYS A 23 -7.90 10.54 0.20
CA LYS A 23 -7.78 10.26 1.63
C LYS A 23 -6.44 10.73 2.21
N LEU A 24 -5.38 10.66 1.41
CA LEU A 24 -4.04 11.13 1.77
C LEU A 24 -3.81 12.62 1.47
N LYS A 25 -4.82 13.33 0.95
CA LYS A 25 -4.75 14.74 0.53
C LYS A 25 -3.54 15.04 -0.38
N LEU A 26 -3.20 14.07 -1.22
CA LEU A 26 -2.11 14.23 -2.17
C LEU A 26 -2.61 15.16 -3.29
N GLU A 27 -2.13 16.41 -3.30
CA GLU A 27 -2.40 17.30 -4.42
C GLU A 27 -1.82 16.66 -5.70
N THR A 28 -2.70 16.35 -6.65
CA THR A 28 -2.31 15.73 -7.93
C THR A 28 -1.57 16.72 -8.85
N ARG A 29 -1.56 18.00 -8.47
CA ARG A 29 -0.77 19.05 -9.10
C ARG A 29 0.26 19.56 -8.10
N LYS A 30 1.51 19.61 -8.56
CA LYS A 30 2.62 20.17 -7.79
C LYS A 30 2.30 21.64 -7.47
N PRO A 31 2.43 22.09 -6.21
CA PRO A 31 2.26 23.51 -5.87
C PRO A 31 3.13 24.43 -6.75
N SER A 32 4.36 23.99 -7.04
CA SER A 32 5.27 24.70 -7.95
C SER A 32 4.74 24.86 -9.39
N TYR A 33 3.93 23.92 -9.88
CA TYR A 33 3.29 24.04 -11.20
C TYR A 33 2.18 25.07 -11.19
N LEU A 34 1.41 25.15 -10.10
CA LEU A 34 0.38 26.17 -9.94
C LEU A 34 1.01 27.56 -9.82
N ASP A 35 2.11 27.69 -9.07
CA ASP A 35 2.88 28.93 -8.95
C ASP A 35 3.51 29.34 -10.29
N TRP A 36 4.15 28.40 -11.00
CA TRP A 36 4.70 28.62 -12.34
C TRP A 36 3.62 29.06 -13.35
N ARG A 37 2.46 28.41 -13.29
CA ARG A 37 1.33 28.74 -14.16
C ARG A 37 0.78 30.13 -13.82
N ALA A 38 0.69 30.49 -12.54
CA ALA A 38 0.32 31.83 -12.11
C ALA A 38 1.34 32.88 -12.55
N GLN A 39 2.64 32.57 -12.52
CA GLN A 39 3.70 33.44 -13.05
C GLN A 39 3.57 33.65 -14.56
N LEU A 40 3.29 32.59 -15.32
CA LEU A 40 3.03 32.69 -16.77
C LEU A 40 1.80 33.54 -17.07
N GLU A 41 0.70 33.31 -16.35
CA GLU A 41 -0.53 34.10 -16.47
C GLU A 41 -0.26 35.59 -16.11
N ALA A 42 0.59 35.87 -15.12
CA ALA A 42 1.02 37.22 -14.76
C ALA A 42 1.91 37.89 -15.83
N MET A 43 2.84 37.15 -16.43
CA MET A 43 3.69 37.65 -17.53
C MET A 43 2.86 37.97 -18.78
N LEU A 44 1.88 37.13 -19.11
CA LEU A 44 0.92 37.37 -20.20
C LEU A 44 0.06 38.61 -19.93
N ALA A 45 -0.40 38.80 -18.69
CA ALA A 45 -1.19 39.97 -18.31
C ALA A 45 -0.39 41.28 -18.33
N GLN A 46 0.91 41.24 -18.02
CA GLN A 46 1.82 42.39 -18.10
C GLN A 46 2.11 42.79 -19.55
N SER A 47 2.31 41.83 -20.45
CA SER A 47 2.50 42.08 -21.88
C SER A 47 1.34 42.86 -22.53
N HIS A 48 0.12 42.76 -22.00
CA HIS A 48 -1.07 43.41 -22.56
C HIS A 48 -1.29 44.84 -22.05
N ARG A 49 -0.52 45.29 -21.05
CA ARG A 49 -0.60 46.65 -20.46
C ARG A 49 0.33 47.67 -21.14
N ASP A 50 1.41 47.21 -21.76
CA ASP A 50 2.44 48.07 -22.40
C ASP A 50 2.17 48.37 -23.89
N SER A 51 1.00 47.99 -24.41
CA SER A 51 0.57 48.30 -25.79
C SER A 51 -0.49 49.41 -25.80
N GLU A 52 -0.10 50.66 -25.56
CA GLU A 52 -0.85 51.81 -26.10
C GLU A 52 -0.49 52.01 -27.59
N PRO A 53 -1.45 52.32 -28.48
CA PRO A 53 -1.24 52.22 -29.91
C PRO A 53 -0.60 53.50 -30.46
N VAL A 54 0.68 53.44 -30.84
CA VAL A 54 1.25 54.40 -31.80
C VAL A 54 1.22 53.77 -33.19
N VAL A 55 0.41 54.37 -34.06
CA VAL A 55 0.20 53.97 -35.45
C VAL A 55 1.48 54.19 -36.24
N HIS A 56 2.18 53.11 -36.62
CA HIS A 56 3.07 53.11 -37.78
C HIS A 56 3.08 51.72 -38.47
N GLU A 57 2.68 51.73 -39.73
CA GLU A 57 2.74 50.59 -40.65
C GLU A 57 4.19 50.14 -40.88
N GLY A 58 4.43 48.84 -40.80
CA GLY A 58 5.71 48.26 -41.16
C GLY A 58 6.05 46.98 -40.40
N LYS A 59 5.42 45.88 -40.82
CA LYS A 59 5.99 44.52 -40.85
C LYS A 59 6.77 44.05 -39.60
N GLN A 60 6.12 43.13 -38.87
CA GLN A 60 6.72 42.16 -37.94
C GLN A 60 7.21 42.71 -36.60
N SER A 61 6.28 42.84 -35.65
CA SER A 61 6.61 42.60 -34.24
C SER A 61 5.41 41.95 -33.55
N LEU A 62 5.16 40.69 -33.91
CA LEU A 62 4.34 39.77 -33.12
C LEU A 62 5.24 38.90 -32.23
N GLY A 63 6.42 39.43 -31.84
CA GLY A 63 7.50 38.68 -31.20
C GLY A 63 7.67 38.94 -29.69
N ASN A 64 7.01 39.96 -29.14
CA ASN A 64 7.29 40.41 -27.77
C ASN A 64 6.46 39.70 -26.68
N THR A 65 5.79 38.59 -27.00
CA THR A 65 4.69 38.02 -26.20
C THR A 65 5.04 37.58 -24.77
N LEU A 66 6.30 37.55 -24.33
CA LEU A 66 6.70 37.08 -22.99
C LEU A 66 8.03 37.69 -22.47
N GLY A 67 8.51 38.79 -23.04
CA GLY A 67 9.81 39.38 -22.67
C GLY A 67 11.04 38.57 -23.11
N PHE A 68 10.85 37.51 -23.90
CA PHE A 68 11.94 36.80 -24.57
C PHE A 68 12.33 37.52 -25.85
N GLY A 69 13.63 37.67 -26.11
CA GLY A 69 14.17 38.36 -27.28
C GLY A 69 14.00 37.60 -28.59
N SER A 70 13.63 36.31 -28.54
CA SER A 70 13.27 35.49 -29.70
C SER A 70 12.42 34.28 -29.32
N ILE A 71 11.70 33.72 -30.29
CA ILE A 71 10.93 32.47 -30.15
C ILE A 71 11.86 31.31 -29.75
N ASP A 72 13.05 31.24 -30.34
CA ASP A 72 14.04 30.20 -30.01
C ASP A 72 14.47 30.27 -28.53
N GLN A 73 14.62 31.48 -27.98
CA GLN A 73 14.96 31.67 -26.57
C GLN A 73 13.83 31.20 -25.64
N ALA A 74 12.57 31.49 -25.99
CA ALA A 74 11.41 31.01 -25.24
C ALA A 74 11.30 29.47 -25.28
N LEU A 75 11.54 28.86 -26.44
CA LEU A 75 11.55 27.40 -26.58
C LEU A 75 12.67 26.74 -25.79
N GLU A 76 13.87 27.33 -25.79
CA GLU A 76 15.00 26.81 -25.02
C GLU A 76 14.76 26.90 -23.51
N TRP A 77 14.17 28.01 -23.06
CA TRP A 77 13.74 28.15 -21.68
C TRP A 77 12.70 27.09 -21.28
N LEU A 78 11.66 26.90 -22.11
CA LEU A 78 10.64 25.86 -21.86
C LEU A 78 11.24 24.45 -21.80
N ARG A 79 12.20 24.13 -22.67
CA ARG A 79 12.91 22.84 -22.64
C ARG A 79 13.67 22.65 -21.32
N LYS A 80 14.39 23.69 -20.88
CA LYS A 80 15.13 23.67 -19.61
C LYS A 80 14.20 23.49 -18.42
N GLU A 81 13.09 24.25 -18.38
CA GLU A 81 12.10 24.17 -17.32
C GLU A 81 11.44 22.80 -17.25
N LEU A 82 11.08 22.22 -18.40
CA LEU A 82 10.51 20.88 -18.47
C LEU A 82 11.51 19.80 -18.02
N ALA A 83 12.80 19.98 -18.31
CA ALA A 83 13.86 19.08 -17.84
C ALA A 83 14.02 19.14 -16.31
N GLU A 84 13.95 20.34 -15.73
CA GLU A 84 14.01 20.54 -14.28
C GLU A 84 12.80 19.91 -13.58
N MET A 85 11.59 20.16 -14.08
CA MET A 85 10.37 19.52 -13.55
C MET A 85 10.47 17.99 -13.58
N ARG A 86 10.98 17.43 -14.69
CA ARG A 86 11.21 15.98 -14.83
C ARG A 86 12.24 15.45 -13.82
N LEU A 87 13.33 16.16 -13.59
CA LEU A 87 14.35 15.75 -12.62
C LEU A 87 13.77 15.64 -11.21
N GLN A 88 12.98 16.64 -10.82
CA GLN A 88 12.33 16.65 -9.52
C GLN A 88 11.32 15.50 -9.37
N ASP A 89 10.51 15.23 -10.40
CA ASP A 89 9.54 14.13 -10.36
C ASP A 89 10.24 12.77 -10.24
N GLN A 90 11.38 12.59 -10.92
CA GLN A 90 12.21 11.40 -10.75
C GLN A 90 12.78 11.28 -9.33
N GLN A 91 13.20 12.38 -8.72
CA GLN A 91 13.67 12.39 -7.33
C GLN A 91 12.56 12.00 -6.35
N LEU A 92 11.37 12.57 -6.52
CA LEU A 92 10.21 12.23 -5.70
C LEU A 92 9.83 10.76 -5.86
N ALA A 93 9.81 10.24 -7.09
CA ALA A 93 9.53 8.82 -7.33
C ALA A 93 10.53 7.91 -6.61
N ARG A 94 11.82 8.27 -6.60
CA ARG A 94 12.84 7.55 -5.83
C ARG A 94 12.57 7.59 -4.33
N GLN A 95 12.18 8.75 -3.78
CA GLN A 95 11.83 8.88 -2.36
C GLN A 95 10.61 8.03 -1.99
N LEU A 96 9.56 8.06 -2.82
CA LEU A 96 8.35 7.26 -2.60
C LEU A 96 8.63 5.76 -2.67
N MET A 97 9.48 5.32 -3.60
CA MET A 97 9.91 3.92 -3.68
C MET A 97 10.66 3.47 -2.41
N ARG A 98 11.54 4.32 -1.86
CA ARG A 98 12.24 4.05 -0.59
C ARG A 98 11.25 3.95 0.57
N LEU A 99 10.40 4.95 0.74
CA LEU A 99 9.37 4.94 1.80
C LEU A 99 8.45 3.73 1.71
N ARG A 100 8.03 3.34 0.50
CA ARG A 100 7.23 2.14 0.28
C ARG A 100 7.97 0.88 0.73
N SER A 101 9.26 0.77 0.44
CA SER A 101 10.10 -0.35 0.88
C SER A 101 10.21 -0.38 2.41
N ASP A 102 10.47 0.76 3.04
CA ASP A 102 10.62 0.88 4.49
C ASP A 102 9.31 0.55 5.24
N ILE A 103 8.18 1.04 4.73
CA ILE A 103 6.85 0.68 5.27
C ILE A 103 6.62 -0.83 5.17
N ASN A 104 7.01 -1.44 4.05
CA ASN A 104 6.83 -2.87 3.85
C ASN A 104 7.71 -3.69 4.81
N SER A 105 8.97 -3.31 4.99
CA SER A 105 9.87 -3.99 5.93
C SER A 105 9.38 -3.86 7.37
N LEU A 106 8.94 -2.67 7.77
CA LEU A 106 8.33 -2.43 9.08
C LEU A 106 7.07 -3.27 9.30
N ARG A 107 6.20 -3.40 8.29
CA ARG A 107 5.02 -4.27 8.36
C ARG A 107 5.39 -5.73 8.56
N ILE A 108 6.39 -6.23 7.83
CA ILE A 108 6.88 -7.61 8.00
C ILE A 108 7.36 -7.81 9.44
N VAL A 109 8.23 -6.93 9.93
CA VAL A 109 8.74 -6.99 11.32
C VAL A 109 7.61 -6.93 12.35
N GLN A 110 6.61 -6.07 12.14
CA GLN A 110 5.43 -5.99 13.01
C GLN A 110 4.66 -7.30 13.07
N THR A 111 4.39 -7.92 11.92
CA THR A 111 3.67 -9.20 11.84
C THR A 111 4.47 -10.34 12.48
N CYS A 112 5.78 -10.41 12.27
CA CYS A 112 6.65 -11.39 12.92
C CYS A 112 6.65 -11.21 14.45
N ASN A 113 6.74 -9.97 14.94
CA ASN A 113 6.70 -9.69 16.37
C ASN A 113 5.34 -10.02 17.00
N GLN A 114 4.24 -9.78 16.27
CA GLN A 114 2.90 -10.16 16.72
C GLN A 114 2.79 -11.69 16.84
N HIS A 115 3.23 -12.42 15.82
CA HIS A 115 3.23 -13.89 15.82
C HIS A 115 4.07 -14.43 16.99
N ARG A 116 5.28 -13.88 17.20
CA ARG A 116 6.14 -14.31 18.32
C ARG A 116 5.46 -14.11 19.68
N ARG A 117 4.74 -13.00 19.87
CA ARG A 117 3.98 -12.77 21.11
C ARG A 117 2.89 -13.83 21.28
N MET A 118 2.11 -14.12 20.25
CA MET A 118 1.09 -15.17 20.30
C MET A 118 1.66 -16.56 20.61
N LEU A 119 2.82 -16.90 20.05
CA LEU A 119 3.49 -18.17 20.37
C LEU A 119 3.95 -18.20 21.83
N ASN A 120 4.56 -17.12 22.32
CA ASN A 120 4.98 -17.04 23.71
C ASN A 120 3.79 -17.12 24.67
N ASP A 121 2.67 -16.47 24.36
CA ASP A 121 1.45 -16.53 25.16
C ASP A 121 0.93 -17.97 25.24
N ALA A 122 0.87 -18.69 24.10
CA ALA A 122 0.46 -20.09 24.07
C ALA A 122 1.43 -21.03 24.80
N THR A 123 2.75 -20.79 24.69
CA THR A 123 3.75 -21.56 25.45
C THR A 123 3.59 -21.34 26.94
N PHE A 124 3.38 -20.10 27.38
CA PHE A 124 3.17 -19.77 28.78
C PHE A 124 1.90 -20.41 29.33
N GLU A 125 0.80 -20.36 28.59
CA GLU A 125 -0.42 -21.08 28.96
C GLU A 125 -0.11 -22.58 29.16
N LEU A 126 0.56 -23.23 28.20
CA LEU A 126 0.91 -24.66 28.31
C LEU A 126 1.78 -24.98 29.53
N GLU A 127 2.76 -24.13 29.85
CA GLU A 127 3.59 -24.28 31.06
C GLU A 127 2.73 -24.17 32.34
N GLU A 128 1.78 -23.22 32.41
CA GLU A 128 0.84 -23.13 33.53
C GLU A 128 -0.05 -24.38 33.64
N TRP A 129 -0.50 -24.97 32.53
CA TRP A 129 -1.27 -26.23 32.55
C TRP A 129 -0.42 -27.42 33.00
N ASP A 130 0.87 -27.48 32.65
CA ASP A 130 1.80 -28.54 33.08
C ASP A 130 2.09 -28.43 34.59
N ASP A 131 2.41 -27.24 35.08
CA ASP A 131 2.64 -26.96 36.51
C ASP A 131 1.37 -27.26 37.37
N MET A 132 0.18 -27.03 36.82
CA MET A 132 -1.10 -27.36 37.46
C MET A 132 -1.47 -28.86 37.35
N SER A 133 -0.96 -29.56 36.34
CA SER A 133 -1.13 -31.00 36.17
C SER A 133 -0.27 -31.80 37.17
N ASP A 134 0.90 -31.29 37.53
CA ASP A 134 1.80 -31.89 38.54
C ASP A 134 1.16 -31.94 39.96
N LEU A 135 0.15 -31.09 40.21
CA LEU A 135 -0.65 -31.13 41.43
C LEU A 135 -1.70 -32.25 41.44
N CYS A 136 -1.95 -32.88 40.29
CA CYS A 136 -2.91 -33.97 40.09
C CYS A 136 -2.27 -35.37 40.01
N ASP A 137 -1.07 -35.57 40.56
CA ASP A 137 -0.56 -36.88 40.98
C ASP A 137 -1.34 -37.42 42.21
N VAL A 138 -2.66 -37.46 42.08
CA VAL A 138 -3.48 -38.35 42.90
C VAL A 138 -3.16 -39.76 42.42
N PRO A 139 -2.81 -40.71 43.31
CA PRO A 139 -2.64 -42.09 42.88
C PRO A 139 -3.99 -42.54 42.33
N MET A 140 -4.06 -42.68 41.01
CA MET A 140 -5.14 -43.36 40.34
C MET A 140 -5.24 -44.72 41.04
N SER A 141 -6.33 -44.89 41.80
CA SER A 141 -6.75 -46.18 42.33
C SER A 141 -6.49 -47.26 41.26
N PRO A 142 -5.96 -48.44 41.62
CA PRO A 142 -5.67 -49.51 40.66
C PRO A 142 -6.98 -50.08 40.11
N GLY A 143 -7.57 -49.33 39.19
CA GLY A 143 -8.90 -49.54 38.61
C GLY A 143 -8.92 -49.12 37.15
N LEU A 144 -7.77 -49.18 36.47
CA LEU A 144 -7.71 -49.13 35.01
C LEU A 144 -8.48 -50.32 34.44
N GLY A 145 -9.70 -50.08 33.96
CA GLY A 145 -10.39 -51.11 33.20
C GLY A 145 -11.84 -50.85 32.88
N LEU A 146 -12.07 -49.94 31.92
CA LEU A 146 -13.31 -49.72 31.17
C LEU A 146 -14.46 -49.13 31.98
N SER A 147 -15.09 -48.08 31.43
CA SER A 147 -16.28 -47.47 32.01
C SER A 147 -17.32 -48.54 32.36
N GLU A 148 -17.95 -48.42 33.53
CA GLU A 148 -19.01 -49.30 34.02
C GLU A 148 -20.01 -49.81 32.94
N PRO A 149 -20.43 -49.02 31.92
CA PRO A 149 -21.38 -49.50 30.90
C PRO A 149 -20.90 -50.72 30.07
N LEU A 150 -19.61 -50.83 29.78
CA LEU A 150 -19.08 -51.88 28.88
C LEU A 150 -18.90 -53.22 29.60
N LYS A 151 -18.67 -53.19 30.92
CA LYS A 151 -18.60 -54.39 31.77
C LYS A 151 -19.95 -55.11 31.85
N VAL A 152 -21.05 -54.37 31.90
CA VAL A 152 -22.41 -54.94 32.00
C VAL A 152 -22.78 -55.77 30.78
N ILE A 153 -22.18 -55.47 29.61
CA ILE A 153 -22.42 -56.18 28.35
C ILE A 153 -21.34 -57.27 28.10
N GLY A 154 -20.42 -57.48 29.05
CA GLY A 154 -19.35 -58.47 28.94
C GLY A 154 -18.23 -58.07 27.98
N VAL A 155 -18.13 -56.80 27.59
CA VAL A 155 -17.13 -56.31 26.65
C VAL A 155 -15.86 -55.95 27.40
N THR A 156 -14.76 -56.66 27.09
CA THR A 156 -13.43 -56.40 27.62
C THR A 156 -12.47 -55.94 26.52
N LYS A 157 -11.33 -55.33 26.87
CA LYS A 157 -10.30 -54.92 25.88
C LYS A 157 -9.85 -56.08 24.99
N MET A 158 -9.88 -57.31 25.51
CA MET A 158 -9.57 -58.54 24.78
C MET A 158 -10.58 -58.84 23.66
N ASN A 159 -11.85 -58.50 23.86
CA ASN A 159 -12.92 -58.70 22.89
C ASN A 159 -12.89 -57.66 21.76
N ILE A 160 -12.58 -56.39 22.09
CA ILE A 160 -12.53 -55.28 21.12
C ILE A 160 -11.35 -55.45 20.15
N ASN A 161 -10.17 -55.86 20.64
CA ASN A 161 -8.98 -55.99 19.80
C ASN A 161 -9.00 -57.20 18.86
N SER A 162 -9.89 -58.18 19.08
CA SER A 162 -9.96 -59.41 18.27
C SER A 162 -10.73 -59.21 16.95
N ARG A 163 -11.49 -58.11 16.80
CA ARG A 163 -12.24 -57.80 15.57
C ARG A 163 -11.64 -56.57 14.91
N ARG A 164 -10.54 -56.78 14.17
CA ARG A 164 -10.03 -55.76 13.23
C ARG A 164 -11.05 -55.63 12.11
N PHE A 165 -11.92 -54.63 12.19
CA PHE A 165 -12.69 -54.19 11.03
C PHE A 165 -11.68 -53.74 9.97
N SER A 166 -11.50 -54.52 8.91
CA SER A 166 -10.88 -54.03 7.69
C SER A 166 -11.86 -53.06 7.06
N LEU A 167 -11.50 -51.79 6.99
CA LEU A 167 -12.23 -50.81 6.18
C LEU A 167 -11.94 -51.11 4.71
N CYS A 168 -12.99 -51.46 3.97
CA CYS A 168 -13.05 -51.42 2.51
C CYS A 168 -13.29 -49.98 2.06
#